data_AF-A0A1Z4C002-F1
#
_entry.id   AF-A0A1Z4C002-F1
#
_cell.length_a   1.000
_cell.length_b   1.000
_cell.length_c   1.000
_cell.angle_alpha   90.00
_cell.angle_beta   90.00
_cell.angle_gamma   90.00
#
_symmetry.space_group_name_H-M   'P 1'
#
loop_
_entity.id
_entity.type
_entity.pdbx_description
1 polymer ?
#
loop_
_entity_poly.entity_id
_entity_poly.type
_entity_poly.pdbx_seq_one_letter_code
_entity_poly.pdbx_strand_id
1 'polypeptide(L)'
;MKLTKHTVLFSALCLGLGISQSLLAGDFDYYQSTKSVPITTTDFSNTTNLGKVTVTCPEAGYLVAAGSAGILLTPKAGDTLGVVQGGISITLDNTAPYAADPNHYNSIVFNVTTHNSAIPSFIQRVDACTAGQTVNYRLVGWHEYAGDGSYAFQPRLVVQFFNNRI
;
A
#
# COMPACT_ATOMS: atom_id res chain seq x y z
N MET A 1 -11.57 57.45 -12.74
CA MET A 1 -12.94 57.26 -13.28
C MET A 1 -12.82 56.26 -14.43
N LYS A 2 -13.27 55.00 -14.42
CA LYS A 2 -14.26 54.21 -13.68
C LYS A 2 -13.70 52.80 -13.37
N LEU A 3 -14.10 52.24 -12.23
CA LEU A 3 -14.05 50.82 -11.86
C LEU A 3 -15.19 50.04 -12.54
N THR A 4 -14.98 48.73 -12.79
CA THR A 4 -15.84 47.58 -12.42
C THR A 4 -15.05 46.28 -12.65
N LYS A 5 -14.58 45.54 -11.60
CA LYS A 5 -15.26 44.46 -10.83
C LYS A 5 -15.74 43.34 -11.77
N HIS A 6 -15.35 42.06 -11.66
CA HIS A 6 -15.53 41.10 -10.56
C HIS A 6 -14.36 40.08 -10.56
N THR A 7 -13.52 39.93 -9.54
CA THR A 7 -13.71 39.19 -8.26
C THR A 7 -13.91 37.67 -8.44
N VAL A 8 -12.84 36.89 -8.26
CA VAL A 8 -12.79 35.80 -7.25
C VAL A 8 -11.36 35.75 -6.70
N LEU A 9 -11.19 36.40 -5.55
CA LEU A 9 -10.15 36.12 -4.58
C LEU A 9 -10.59 34.86 -3.82
N PHE A 10 -9.71 33.87 -3.65
CA PHE A 10 -9.69 33.07 -2.43
C PHE A 10 -8.30 33.21 -1.83
N SER A 11 -8.22 34.11 -0.86
CA SER A 11 -7.08 34.31 0.01
C SER A 11 -7.14 33.29 1.14
N ALA A 12 -6.01 32.67 1.45
CA ALA A 12 -5.70 32.25 2.81
C ALA A 12 -4.18 32.24 2.99
N LEU A 13 -3.66 33.44 3.22
CA LEU A 13 -2.37 33.68 3.85
C LEU A 13 -2.57 33.41 5.36
N CYS A 14 -1.93 32.38 5.90
CA CYS A 14 -1.71 32.23 7.34
C CYS A 14 -0.20 32.22 7.61
N LEU A 15 0.33 33.40 7.90
CA LEU A 15 1.61 33.61 8.57
C LEU A 15 1.27 34.03 10.01
N GLY A 16 1.73 33.28 11.02
CA GLY A 16 1.64 33.74 12.40
C GLY A 16 1.72 32.68 13.48
N LEU A 17 2.96 32.33 13.85
CA LEU A 17 3.44 32.00 15.22
C LEU A 17 2.84 30.79 15.97
N GLY A 18 3.72 29.81 16.23
CA GLY A 18 3.56 28.77 17.25
C GLY A 18 2.53 27.74 16.82
N ILE A 19 2.91 26.68 16.11
CA ILE A 19 3.74 25.62 16.65
C ILE A 19 4.59 25.08 15.51
N SER A 20 5.89 25.40 15.48
CA SER A 20 6.87 24.40 15.06
C SER A 20 6.89 23.35 16.17
N GLN A 21 5.79 22.62 16.32
CA GLN A 21 5.86 21.31 16.90
C GLN A 21 6.74 20.60 15.90
N SER A 22 7.98 20.39 16.30
CA SER A 22 8.70 19.17 16.00
C SER A 22 7.72 18.01 16.17
N LEU A 23 6.89 17.76 15.15
CA LEU A 23 6.71 16.43 14.65
C LEU A 23 8.14 15.98 14.47
N LEU A 24 8.64 15.21 15.43
CA LEU A 24 9.82 14.41 15.25
C LEU A 24 9.62 13.83 13.85
N ALA A 25 10.42 14.31 12.89
CA ALA A 25 10.36 13.83 11.53
C ALA A 25 10.71 12.35 11.68
N GLY A 26 9.69 11.49 11.75
CA GLY A 26 9.93 10.06 11.69
C GLY A 26 10.67 9.85 10.39
N ASP A 27 11.80 9.16 10.44
CA ASP A 27 12.47 8.78 9.21
C ASP A 27 11.48 7.98 8.35
N PHE A 28 11.34 8.40 7.09
CA PHE A 28 10.45 7.77 6.12
C PHE A 28 11.28 7.05 5.07
N ASP A 29 11.07 5.75 4.96
CA ASP A 29 11.55 4.96 3.83
C ASP A 29 10.37 4.59 2.94
N TYR A 30 10.56 4.64 1.62
CA TYR A 30 9.46 4.37 0.70
C TYR A 30 9.88 3.66 -0.58
N TYR A 31 8.90 2.98 -1.16
CA TYR A 31 8.91 2.42 -2.49
C TYR A 31 7.66 2.90 -3.24
N GLN A 32 7.85 3.35 -4.47
CA GLN A 32 6.74 3.70 -5.36
C GLN A 32 7.06 3.27 -6.79
N SER A 33 6.24 2.39 -7.34
CA SER A 33 6.31 2.04 -8.76
C SER A 33 5.52 3.06 -9.60
N THR A 34 6.08 3.47 -10.73
CA THR A 34 5.33 4.18 -11.79
C THR A 34 4.64 3.23 -12.77
N LYS A 35 4.94 1.93 -12.69
CA LYS A 35 4.45 0.87 -13.58
C LYS A 35 3.40 0.00 -12.89
N SER A 36 2.51 -0.57 -13.70
CA SER A 36 1.68 -1.70 -13.27
C SER A 36 2.53 -2.96 -13.14
N VAL A 37 2.26 -3.76 -12.11
CA VAL A 37 2.91 -5.04 -11.85
C VAL A 37 1.89 -6.15 -12.10
N PRO A 38 2.14 -7.09 -13.03
CA PRO A 38 1.28 -8.27 -13.19
C PRO A 38 1.27 -9.08 -11.91
N ILE A 39 0.08 -9.48 -11.44
CA ILE A 39 -0.05 -10.44 -10.34
C ILE A 39 -0.18 -11.80 -11.02
N THR A 40 0.82 -12.66 -10.82
CA THR A 40 0.96 -13.94 -11.54
C THR A 40 0.76 -15.15 -10.65
N THR A 41 0.52 -14.91 -9.36
CA THR A 41 0.51 -15.95 -8.35
C THR A 41 -0.90 -16.13 -7.79
N THR A 42 -1.27 -17.39 -7.58
CA THR A 42 -2.65 -17.79 -7.38
C THR A 42 -3.00 -18.18 -5.94
N ASP A 43 -2.09 -17.98 -4.98
CA ASP A 43 -2.20 -18.57 -3.63
C ASP A 43 -1.68 -17.58 -2.57
N PHE A 44 -2.32 -17.57 -1.40
CA PHE A 44 -1.90 -16.78 -0.25
C PHE A 44 -0.50 -17.17 0.27
N SER A 45 -0.09 -18.43 0.08
CA SER A 45 1.23 -18.95 0.47
C SER A 45 2.34 -18.68 -0.54
N ASN A 46 2.00 -18.19 -1.73
CA ASN A 46 2.96 -17.87 -2.78
C ASN A 46 2.49 -16.62 -3.51
N THR A 47 3.09 -15.48 -3.21
CA THR A 47 2.61 -14.18 -3.67
C THR A 47 3.57 -13.50 -4.64
N THR A 48 3.05 -12.54 -5.41
CA THR A 48 3.83 -11.69 -6.29
C THR A 48 4.36 -10.50 -5.50
N ASN A 49 5.68 -10.27 -5.58
CA ASN A 49 6.30 -9.09 -4.98
C ASN A 49 5.90 -7.80 -5.74
N LEU A 50 5.28 -6.86 -5.03
CA LEU A 50 4.86 -5.56 -5.58
C LEU A 50 5.81 -4.42 -5.17
N GLY A 51 6.62 -4.61 -4.14
CA GLY A 51 7.54 -3.61 -3.63
C GLY A 51 8.21 -4.05 -2.34
N LYS A 52 9.38 -3.49 -2.03
CA LYS A 52 10.13 -3.77 -0.80
C LYS A 52 10.68 -2.48 -0.22
N VAL A 53 10.63 -2.37 1.10
CA VAL A 53 11.32 -1.34 1.88
C VAL A 53 12.08 -2.03 3.00
N THR A 54 13.34 -1.64 3.19
CA THR A 54 14.17 -2.12 4.30
C THR A 54 14.48 -0.93 5.19
N VAL A 55 14.17 -1.04 6.47
CA VAL A 55 14.36 0.02 7.47
C VAL A 55 15.26 -0.50 8.57
N THR A 56 16.22 0.30 9.01
CA THR A 56 16.99 0.05 10.23
C THR A 56 16.51 1.00 11.31
N CYS A 57 16.01 0.47 12.43
CA CYS A 57 15.51 1.31 13.50
C CYS A 57 16.64 2.09 14.19
N PRO A 58 16.56 3.42 14.29
CA PRO A 58 17.60 4.22 14.95
C PRO A 58 17.58 4.02 16.46
N GLU A 59 16.40 3.79 17.05
CA GLU A 59 16.19 3.53 18.46
C GLU A 59 15.03 2.54 18.66
N ALA A 60 14.71 2.19 19.91
CA ALA A 60 13.55 1.35 20.19
C ALA A 60 12.24 2.14 19.95
N GLY A 61 11.27 1.53 19.31
CA GLY A 61 10.02 2.21 18.94
C GLY A 61 9.10 1.33 18.11
N TYR A 62 8.38 1.97 17.19
CA TYR A 62 7.42 1.33 16.30
C TYR A 62 7.66 1.73 14.85
N LEU A 63 7.45 0.79 13.94
CA LEU A 63 7.44 0.99 12.50
C LEU A 63 6.00 0.86 12.02
N VAL A 64 5.53 1.85 11.26
CA VAL A 64 4.22 1.81 10.59
C VAL A 64 4.47 1.66 9.11
N ALA A 65 4.12 0.49 8.57
CA ALA A 65 4.17 0.22 7.14
C ALA A 65 2.79 0.38 6.53
N ALA A 66 2.65 1.26 5.55
CA ALA A 66 1.43 1.51 4.79
C ALA A 66 1.63 1.15 3.31
N GLY A 67 0.80 0.24 2.82
CA GLY A 67 0.82 -0.28 1.47
C GLY A 67 -0.43 0.13 0.70
N SER A 68 -0.29 0.44 -0.58
CA SER A 68 -1.43 0.72 -1.46
C SER A 68 -1.18 0.30 -2.90
N ALA A 69 -2.24 -0.07 -3.61
CA ALA A 69 -2.24 -0.31 -5.04
C ALA A 69 -3.66 -0.25 -5.59
N GLY A 70 -3.83 0.10 -6.87
CA GLY A 70 -5.07 -0.22 -7.58
C GLY A 70 -5.04 -1.67 -8.02
N ILE A 71 -6.00 -2.49 -7.62
CA ILE A 71 -6.03 -3.93 -7.94
C ILE A 71 -7.08 -4.20 -9.00
N LEU A 72 -6.66 -4.74 -10.13
CA LEU A 72 -7.55 -5.31 -11.13
C LEU A 72 -7.36 -6.82 -11.10
N LEU A 73 -8.45 -7.54 -10.88
CA LEU A 73 -8.48 -8.99 -11.05
C LEU A 73 -9.23 -9.27 -12.36
N THR A 74 -8.66 -10.13 -13.20
CA THR A 74 -9.31 -10.48 -14.47
C THR A 74 -9.92 -11.86 -14.33
N PRO A 75 -11.19 -12.08 -14.69
CA PRO A 75 -11.80 -13.41 -14.67
C PRO A 75 -11.00 -14.42 -15.49
N LYS A 76 -10.91 -15.66 -15.03
CA LYS A 76 -10.32 -16.73 -15.85
C LYS A 76 -11.22 -17.01 -17.06
N ALA A 77 -10.62 -17.20 -18.24
CA ALA A 77 -11.35 -17.50 -19.46
C ALA A 77 -12.19 -18.79 -19.30
N GLY A 78 -13.48 -18.70 -19.63
CA GLY A 78 -14.42 -19.81 -19.51
C GLY A 78 -14.92 -20.10 -18.10
N ASP A 79 -14.60 -19.26 -17.11
CA ASP A 79 -15.11 -19.42 -15.75
C ASP A 79 -16.59 -19.00 -15.65
N THR A 80 -17.42 -19.93 -15.18
CA THR A 80 -18.86 -19.77 -14.97
C THR A 80 -19.22 -19.57 -13.50
N LEU A 81 -18.27 -19.80 -12.58
CA LEU A 81 -18.50 -19.69 -11.13
C LEU A 81 -18.79 -18.27 -10.71
N GLY A 82 -18.41 -17.31 -11.55
CA GLY A 82 -18.84 -15.96 -11.34
C GLY A 82 -18.04 -15.25 -10.25
N VAL A 83 -16.98 -15.82 -9.65
CA VAL A 83 -16.29 -15.21 -8.49
C VAL A 83 -14.79 -15.19 -8.71
N VAL A 84 -14.17 -14.04 -8.45
CA VAL A 84 -12.72 -13.91 -8.31
C VAL A 84 -12.37 -13.28 -6.99
N GLN A 85 -11.20 -13.65 -6.49
CA GLN A 85 -10.66 -13.18 -5.23
C GLN A 85 -9.20 -12.76 -5.43
N GLY A 86 -8.70 -11.87 -4.59
CA GLY A 86 -7.30 -11.46 -4.60
C GLY A 86 -7.09 -10.29 -3.68
N GLY A 87 -5.89 -9.74 -3.66
CA GLY A 87 -5.61 -8.65 -2.73
C GLY A 87 -4.15 -8.29 -2.60
N ILE A 88 -3.86 -7.54 -1.53
CA ILE A 88 -2.51 -7.17 -1.13
C ILE A 88 -2.27 -7.45 0.34
N SER A 89 -1.02 -7.68 0.70
CA SER A 89 -0.58 -7.93 2.08
C SER A 89 0.79 -7.28 2.31
N ILE A 90 1.07 -6.90 3.57
CA ILE A 90 2.41 -6.49 3.99
C ILE A 90 3.02 -7.64 4.79
N THR A 91 4.01 -8.29 4.21
CA THR A 91 4.72 -9.42 4.82
C THR A 91 6.12 -9.02 5.26
N LEU A 92 6.58 -9.63 6.36
CA LEU A 92 7.98 -9.65 6.76
C LEU A 92 8.71 -10.91 6.27
N ASP A 93 8.01 -11.80 5.57
CA ASP A 93 8.64 -12.97 4.96
C ASP A 93 9.56 -12.54 3.82
N ASN A 94 10.81 -12.96 3.91
CA ASN A 94 11.85 -12.66 2.94
C ASN A 94 12.40 -13.90 2.24
N THR A 95 11.76 -15.06 2.45
CA THR A 95 12.12 -16.32 1.82
C THR A 95 11.17 -16.56 0.65
N ALA A 96 11.68 -16.71 -0.57
CA ALA A 96 10.81 -17.02 -1.71
C ALA A 96 10.38 -18.50 -1.65
N PRO A 97 9.10 -18.83 -1.93
CA PRO A 97 8.00 -17.91 -2.25
C PRO A 97 7.51 -17.12 -1.02
N TYR A 98 7.27 -15.82 -1.20
CA TYR A 98 6.83 -14.95 -0.11
C TYR A 98 5.37 -15.24 0.22
N ALA A 99 5.06 -15.61 1.46
CA ALA A 99 3.68 -15.76 1.89
C ALA A 99 3.07 -14.40 2.27
N ALA A 100 1.80 -14.19 1.93
CA ALA A 100 1.02 -13.10 2.52
C ALA A 100 0.90 -13.33 4.04
N ASP A 101 0.83 -12.23 4.79
CA ASP A 101 0.61 -12.30 6.24
C ASP A 101 -0.90 -12.43 6.52
N PRO A 102 -1.34 -13.52 7.18
CA PRO A 102 -2.76 -13.76 7.47
C PRO A 102 -3.39 -12.74 8.42
N ASN A 103 -2.60 -11.89 9.09
CA ASN A 103 -3.09 -10.82 9.95
C ASN A 103 -2.99 -9.43 9.31
N HIS A 104 -2.28 -9.30 8.19
CA HIS A 104 -2.00 -8.01 7.55
C HIS A 104 -2.28 -8.07 6.05
N TYR A 105 -3.55 -8.31 5.69
CA TYR A 105 -3.98 -8.40 4.31
C TYR A 105 -5.30 -7.66 4.07
N ASN A 106 -5.50 -7.20 2.84
CA ASN A 106 -6.77 -6.73 2.33
C ASN A 106 -7.18 -7.66 1.19
N SER A 107 -8.32 -8.35 1.35
CA SER A 107 -8.90 -9.21 0.31
C SER A 107 -10.07 -8.53 -0.36
N ILE A 108 -10.13 -8.68 -1.66
CA ILE A 108 -11.18 -8.22 -2.55
C ILE A 108 -11.79 -9.47 -3.17
N VAL A 109 -13.10 -9.61 -3.02
CA VAL A 109 -13.89 -10.68 -3.63
C VAL A 109 -14.98 -10.03 -4.44
N PHE A 110 -15.12 -10.40 -5.72
CA PHE A 110 -16.20 -9.88 -6.55
C PHE A 110 -16.80 -10.92 -7.47
N ASN A 111 -18.05 -10.65 -7.84
CA ASN A 111 -18.75 -11.45 -8.82
C ASN A 111 -18.51 -10.92 -10.25
N VAL A 112 -18.01 -11.76 -11.16
CA VAL A 112 -17.52 -11.38 -12.49
C VAL A 112 -18.61 -11.00 -13.50
N THR A 113 -19.87 -10.96 -13.08
CA THR A 113 -20.97 -10.46 -13.92
C THR A 113 -20.83 -8.97 -14.27
N THR A 114 -20.05 -8.20 -13.51
CA THR A 114 -20.01 -6.74 -13.68
C THR A 114 -18.65 -6.11 -13.35
N HIS A 115 -17.74 -6.01 -14.34
CA HIS A 115 -16.64 -5.02 -14.45
C HIS A 115 -15.20 -5.46 -14.16
N ASN A 116 -14.32 -5.16 -15.13
CA ASN A 116 -12.86 -5.08 -15.00
C ASN A 116 -12.44 -3.75 -14.33
N SER A 117 -12.95 -3.49 -13.13
CA SER A 117 -12.64 -2.25 -12.41
C SER A 117 -11.38 -2.40 -11.58
N ALA A 118 -10.49 -1.41 -11.65
CA ALA A 118 -9.37 -1.31 -10.71
C ALA A 118 -9.91 -0.82 -9.36
N ILE A 119 -9.78 -1.64 -8.31
CA ILE A 119 -10.25 -1.37 -6.96
C ILE A 119 -9.06 -0.85 -6.15
N PRO A 120 -9.10 0.38 -5.62
CA PRO A 120 -8.03 0.86 -4.76
C PRO A 120 -8.01 0.05 -3.46
N SER A 121 -6.85 -0.51 -3.15
CA SER A 121 -6.61 -1.32 -1.96
C SER A 121 -5.54 -0.66 -1.09
N PHE A 122 -5.77 -0.69 0.22
CA PHE A 122 -4.91 -0.11 1.24
C PHE A 122 -4.76 -1.11 2.38
N ILE A 123 -3.56 -1.17 2.95
CA ILE A 123 -3.27 -2.02 4.09
C ILE A 123 -2.22 -1.33 4.97
N GLN A 124 -2.32 -1.53 6.28
CA GLN A 124 -1.34 -1.04 7.24
C GLN A 124 -0.89 -2.20 8.13
N ARG A 125 0.37 -2.15 8.52
CA ARG A 125 0.98 -3.03 9.50
C ARG A 125 1.80 -2.19 10.47
N VAL A 126 1.76 -2.55 11.76
CA VAL A 126 2.55 -1.89 12.81
C VAL A 126 3.38 -2.96 13.50
N ASP A 127 4.69 -2.75 13.59
CA ASP A 127 5.59 -3.64 14.33
C ASP A 127 6.41 -2.84 15.33
N ALA A 128 6.65 -3.41 16.51
CA ALA A 128 7.67 -2.88 17.41
C ALA A 128 9.06 -3.20 16.85
N CYS A 129 10.03 -2.31 17.10
CA CYS A 129 11.42 -2.57 16.75
C CYS A 129 12.38 -2.08 17.84
N THR A 130 13.58 -2.66 17.86
CA THR A 130 14.68 -2.28 18.75
C THR A 130 15.77 -1.52 17.99
N ALA A 131 16.60 -0.76 18.73
CA ALA A 131 17.70 -0.01 18.15
C ALA A 131 18.65 -0.91 17.34
N GLY A 132 18.95 -0.51 16.10
CA GLY A 132 19.79 -1.24 15.16
C GLY A 132 19.10 -2.43 14.47
N GLN A 133 17.87 -2.78 14.84
CA GLN A 133 17.12 -3.85 14.18
C GLN A 133 16.81 -3.44 12.74
N THR A 134 17.15 -4.32 11.78
CA THR A 134 16.77 -4.14 10.39
C THR A 134 15.51 -4.96 10.07
N VAL A 135 14.46 -4.27 9.63
CA VAL A 135 13.17 -4.86 9.27
C VAL A 135 12.97 -4.73 7.77
N ASN A 136 12.54 -5.82 7.13
CA ASN A 136 12.34 -5.89 5.69
C ASN A 136 10.86 -6.06 5.41
N TYR A 137 10.20 -4.97 5.03
CA TYR A 137 8.80 -4.96 4.60
C TYR A 137 8.69 -5.28 3.12
N ARG A 138 7.70 -6.10 2.79
CA ARG A 138 7.34 -6.39 1.40
C ARG A 138 5.85 -6.21 1.21
N LEU A 139 5.49 -5.41 0.21
CA LEU A 139 4.13 -5.38 -0.30
C LEU A 139 4.01 -6.50 -1.32
N VAL A 140 3.06 -7.40 -1.11
CA VAL A 140 2.80 -8.51 -2.01
C VAL A 140 1.36 -8.51 -2.47
N GLY A 141 1.09 -9.16 -3.60
CA GLY A 141 -0.25 -9.36 -4.13
C GLY A 141 -0.47 -10.79 -4.59
N TRP A 142 -1.72 -11.24 -4.52
CA TRP A 142 -2.15 -12.55 -5.00
C TRP A 142 -3.52 -12.43 -5.65
N HIS A 143 -3.90 -13.45 -6.41
CA HIS A 143 -5.27 -13.63 -6.86
C HIS A 143 -5.68 -15.10 -6.72
N GLU A 144 -6.96 -15.39 -6.73
CA GLU A 144 -7.54 -16.73 -6.71
C GLU A 144 -8.71 -16.70 -7.68
N TYR A 145 -8.85 -17.75 -8.49
CA TYR A 145 -9.88 -17.86 -9.53
C TYR A 145 -9.82 -16.77 -10.63
N ALA A 146 -8.87 -15.84 -10.55
CA ALA A 146 -8.55 -14.88 -11.61
C ALA A 146 -7.53 -15.46 -12.61
N GLY A 147 -7.56 -14.97 -13.85
CA GLY A 147 -6.62 -15.29 -14.93
C GLY A 147 -5.45 -14.30 -15.05
N ASP A 148 -4.61 -14.56 -16.05
CA ASP A 148 -3.30 -13.91 -16.29
C ASP A 148 -3.35 -12.40 -16.59
N GLY A 149 -4.54 -11.80 -16.61
CA GLY A 149 -4.75 -10.36 -16.79
C GLY A 149 -4.86 -9.57 -15.49
N SER A 150 -4.44 -10.12 -14.35
CA SER A 150 -4.54 -9.45 -13.05
C SER A 150 -3.33 -8.55 -12.80
N TYR A 151 -3.55 -7.33 -12.30
CA TYR A 151 -2.50 -6.32 -12.13
C TYR A 151 -2.66 -5.49 -10.86
N ALA A 152 -1.52 -5.07 -10.31
CA ALA A 152 -1.41 -4.00 -9.34
C ALA A 152 -0.92 -2.72 -10.03
N PHE A 153 -1.78 -1.69 -10.08
CA PHE A 153 -1.46 -0.38 -10.62
C PHE A 153 -0.74 0.47 -9.57
N GLN A 154 0.46 0.92 -9.94
CA GLN A 154 1.29 1.86 -9.17
C GLN A 154 1.42 1.47 -7.68
N PRO A 155 1.85 0.23 -7.35
CA PRO A 155 2.01 -0.18 -5.96
C PRO A 155 2.98 0.74 -5.21
N ARG A 156 2.63 1.05 -3.96
CA ARG A 156 3.41 1.92 -3.07
C ARG A 156 3.49 1.30 -1.69
N LEU A 157 4.65 1.41 -1.06
CA LEU A 157 4.90 0.99 0.31
C LEU A 157 5.69 2.10 0.99
N VAL A 158 5.17 2.64 2.08
CA VAL A 158 5.84 3.65 2.91
C VAL A 158 6.00 3.06 4.30
N VAL A 159 7.16 3.26 4.91
CA VAL A 159 7.44 2.86 6.28
C VAL A 159 7.89 4.09 7.04
N GLN A 160 7.25 4.35 8.17
CA GLN A 160 7.58 5.46 9.06
C GLN A 160 7.97 4.93 10.44
N PHE A 161 9.06 5.46 10.99
CA PHE A 161 9.48 5.18 12.36
C PHE A 161 8.85 6.17 13.37
N PHE A 162 8.46 5.64 14.53
CA PHE A 162 7.96 6.40 15.68
C PHE A 162 8.68 5.95 16.95
N ASN A 163 9.31 6.87 17.66
CA ASN A 163 10.06 6.58 18.89
C ASN A 163 9.21 6.51 20.17
N ASN A 164 7.89 6.71 20.06
CA ASN A 164 6.93 6.69 21.17
C ASN A 164 5.70 5.86 20.80
N ARG A 165 4.82 5.60 21.79
CA ARG A 165 3.55 4.88 21.57
C ARG A 165 2.70 5.55 20.49
N ILE A 166 2.14 4.72 19.61
CA ILE A 166 1.14 5.04 18.57
C ILE A 166 -0.26 4.88 19.18
#